data_AF-U3U769-F1
#
_entry.id   AF-U3U769-F1
#
_cell.length_a   1.000
_cell.length_b   1.000
_cell.length_c   1.000
_cell.angle_alpha   90.00
_cell.angle_beta   90.00
_cell.angle_gamma   90.00
#
_symmetry.space_group_name_H-M   'P 1'
#
loop_
_entity.id
_entity.type
_entity.pdbx_description
1 polymer ?
#
loop_
_entity_poly.entity_id
_entity_poly.type
_entity_poly.pdbx_seq_one_letter_code
_entity_poly.pdbx_strand_id
1 'polypeptide(L)'
;MQKNLAHSLQLIAQQGPDAFYKGKIADEIAAEMAQHGGLIGKADLAAYRAVERKPVSGSYRGYEVFSMPPPSSGGIHIVQILNILENFDLAKWGFGSADAMQVMAEAEKYAYADRSEYLGDPDFVKVPQQTLTSKAYAKTLAQQIDVNKARPSADIKPGKLAPYESNQTTHFSVVDKEWQRGGGDLHAEHLLWQRCGGR
;
A
#
# COMPACT_ATOMS: atom_id res chain seq x y z
N MET A 1 -1.19 -1.74 32.98
CA MET A 1 -2.24 -2.73 32.67
C MET A 1 -3.41 -2.02 32.00
N GLN A 2 -3.89 -2.48 30.83
CA GLN A 2 -4.96 -1.84 30.07
C GLN A 2 -6.30 -2.58 30.28
N LYS A 3 -7.02 -2.25 31.36
CA LYS A 3 -8.28 -2.93 31.74
C LYS A 3 -9.39 -2.74 30.70
N ASN A 4 -9.54 -1.53 30.16
CA ASN A 4 -10.60 -1.22 29.20
C ASN A 4 -10.40 -1.95 27.87
N LEU A 5 -9.16 -1.96 27.35
CA LEU A 5 -8.83 -2.72 26.14
C LEU A 5 -9.10 -4.21 26.31
N ALA A 6 -8.74 -4.79 27.45
CA ALA A 6 -9.02 -6.20 27.74
C ALA A 6 -10.53 -6.48 27.71
N HIS A 7 -11.36 -5.58 28.27
CA HIS A 7 -12.81 -5.72 28.21
C HIS A 7 -13.35 -5.64 26.77
N SER A 8 -12.87 -4.69 25.96
CA SER A 8 -13.25 -4.59 24.55
C SER A 8 -12.89 -5.85 23.75
N LEU A 9 -11.68 -6.39 23.95
CA LEU A 9 -11.25 -7.64 23.31
C LEU A 9 -12.09 -8.84 23.75
N GLN A 10 -12.49 -8.90 25.02
CA GLN A 10 -13.40 -9.93 25.53
C GLN A 10 -14.79 -9.84 24.87
N LEU A 11 -15.35 -8.64 24.71
CA LEU A 11 -16.62 -8.44 24.02
C LEU A 11 -16.55 -8.92 22.57
N ILE A 12 -15.48 -8.55 21.85
CA ILE A 12 -15.26 -8.98 20.46
C ILE A 12 -15.11 -10.51 20.39
N ALA A 13 -14.39 -11.13 21.32
CA ALA A 13 -14.23 -12.58 21.36
C ALA A 13 -15.56 -13.32 21.60
N GLN A 14 -16.47 -12.76 22.41
CA GLN A 14 -17.75 -13.39 22.77
C GLN A 14 -18.86 -13.14 21.75
N GLN A 15 -18.88 -11.97 21.11
CA GLN A 15 -19.99 -11.50 20.27
C GLN A 15 -19.59 -11.28 18.81
N GLY A 16 -18.32 -11.51 18.47
CA GLY A 16 -17.79 -11.30 17.13
C GLY A 16 -17.64 -9.81 16.77
N PRO A 17 -17.49 -9.50 15.46
CA PRO A 17 -17.25 -8.13 14.99
C PRO A 17 -18.42 -7.18 15.27
N ASP A 18 -19.65 -7.70 15.40
CA ASP A 18 -20.82 -6.88 15.68
C ASP A 18 -20.74 -6.16 17.04
N ALA A 19 -19.98 -6.68 18.02
CA ALA A 19 -19.70 -5.93 19.25
C ALA A 19 -19.00 -4.59 18.99
N PHE A 20 -18.11 -4.56 17.99
CA PHE A 20 -17.36 -3.36 17.59
C PHE A 20 -18.19 -2.43 16.70
N TYR A 21 -18.89 -2.96 15.70
CA TYR A 21 -19.56 -2.15 14.67
C TYR A 21 -21.01 -1.77 15.00
N LYS A 22 -21.70 -2.54 15.85
CA LYS A 22 -23.15 -2.36 16.13
C LYS A 22 -23.49 -2.37 17.62
N GLY A 23 -22.64 -2.98 18.44
CA GLY A 23 -22.85 -3.19 19.87
C GLY A 23 -22.34 -2.05 20.74
N LYS A 24 -22.05 -2.40 22.00
CA LYS A 24 -21.69 -1.44 23.05
C LYS A 24 -20.43 -0.61 22.72
N ILE A 25 -19.44 -1.20 22.04
CA ILE A 25 -18.23 -0.46 21.64
C ILE A 25 -18.58 0.62 20.61
N ALA A 26 -19.49 0.33 19.67
CA ALA A 26 -19.96 1.33 18.71
C ALA A 26 -20.71 2.49 19.39
N ASP A 27 -21.52 2.18 20.40
CA ASP A 27 -22.21 3.20 21.22
C ASP A 27 -21.20 4.10 21.93
N GLU A 28 -20.17 3.52 22.55
CA GLU A 28 -19.12 4.26 23.25
C GLU A 28 -18.31 5.15 22.28
N ILE A 29 -17.94 4.64 21.10
CA ILE A 29 -17.23 5.43 20.07
C ILE A 29 -18.11 6.60 19.60
N ALA A 30 -19.38 6.36 19.29
CA ALA A 30 -20.27 7.39 18.78
C ALA A 30 -20.55 8.48 19.83
N ALA A 31 -20.69 8.10 21.11
CA ALA A 31 -20.87 9.04 22.21
C ALA A 31 -19.63 9.93 22.40
N GLU A 32 -18.44 9.34 22.41
CA GLU A 32 -17.17 10.07 22.52
C GLU A 32 -16.97 11.04 21.35
N MET A 33 -17.25 10.58 20.13
CA MET A 33 -17.19 11.43 18.93
C MET A 33 -18.15 12.61 19.04
N ALA A 34 -19.42 12.37 19.40
CA ALA A 34 -20.41 13.43 19.55
C ALA A 34 -20.00 14.46 20.62
N GLN A 35 -19.43 14.00 21.74
CA GLN A 35 -18.96 14.86 22.82
C GLN A 35 -17.80 15.77 22.41
N HIS A 36 -16.95 15.32 21.49
CA HIS A 36 -15.75 16.06 21.05
C HIS A 36 -15.87 16.68 19.64
N GLY A 37 -17.08 16.73 19.08
CA GLY A 37 -17.32 17.30 17.75
C GLY A 37 -16.80 16.46 16.57
N GLY A 38 -16.61 15.16 16.80
CA GLY A 38 -16.26 14.18 15.78
C GLY A 38 -17.43 13.84 14.84
N LEU A 39 -17.11 13.31 13.67
CA LEU A 39 -18.07 13.07 12.60
C LEU A 39 -18.64 11.64 12.56
N ILE A 40 -17.98 10.68 13.23
CA ILE A 40 -18.33 9.26 13.13
C ILE A 40 -19.49 8.96 14.09
N GLY A 41 -20.63 8.57 13.53
CA GLY A 41 -21.79 8.09 14.27
C GLY A 41 -21.91 6.57 14.28
N LYS A 42 -22.88 6.06 15.06
CA LYS A 42 -23.18 4.62 15.12
C LYS A 42 -23.61 4.06 13.76
N ALA A 43 -24.32 4.85 12.96
CA ALA A 43 -24.74 4.46 11.62
C ALA A 43 -23.54 4.25 10.68
N ASP A 44 -22.48 5.07 10.79
CA ASP A 44 -21.27 4.92 9.98
C ASP A 44 -20.52 3.63 10.31
N LEU A 45 -20.40 3.32 11.62
CA LEU A 45 -19.81 2.06 12.08
C LEU A 45 -20.60 0.85 11.61
N ALA A 46 -21.93 0.90 11.70
CA ALA A 46 -22.81 -0.19 11.27
C ALA A 46 -22.81 -0.39 9.74
N ALA A 47 -22.57 0.67 8.96
CA ALA A 47 -22.50 0.63 7.51
C ALA A 47 -21.11 0.26 6.96
N TYR A 48 -20.07 0.28 7.79
CA TYR A 48 -18.73 -0.09 7.37
C TYR A 48 -18.61 -1.58 7.09
N ARG A 49 -17.90 -1.90 5.99
CA ARG A 49 -17.49 -3.26 5.65
C ARG A 49 -16.12 -3.24 5.02
N ALA A 50 -15.29 -4.21 5.38
CA ALA A 50 -14.05 -4.45 4.66
C ALA A 50 -14.37 -4.95 3.24
N VAL A 51 -13.64 -4.45 2.25
CA VAL A 51 -13.83 -4.81 0.84
C VAL A 51 -12.66 -5.66 0.40
N GLU A 52 -12.94 -6.89 -0.01
CA GLU A 52 -11.95 -7.76 -0.64
C GLU A 52 -11.69 -7.28 -2.07
N ARG A 53 -10.42 -7.08 -2.41
CA ARG A 53 -10.00 -6.56 -3.71
C ARG A 53 -8.93 -7.46 -4.29
N LYS A 54 -8.96 -7.67 -5.62
CA LYS A 54 -7.93 -8.45 -6.31
C LYS A 54 -6.57 -7.75 -6.16
N PRO A 55 -5.50 -8.48 -5.79
CA PRO A 55 -4.16 -7.90 -5.69
C PRO A 55 -3.71 -7.26 -7.00
N VAL A 56 -2.85 -6.25 -6.88
CA VAL A 56 -2.03 -5.81 -8.01
C VAL A 56 -0.95 -6.87 -8.20
N SER A 57 -0.81 -7.37 -9.43
CA SER A 57 0.22 -8.32 -9.78
C SER A 57 1.12 -7.81 -10.90
N GLY A 58 2.36 -8.28 -10.89
CA GLY A 58 3.34 -8.05 -11.94
C GLY A 58 4.37 -9.18 -11.99
N SER A 59 5.19 -9.21 -13.03
CA SER A 59 6.27 -10.18 -13.16
C SER A 59 7.61 -9.44 -13.16
N TYR A 60 8.60 -9.97 -12.45
CA TYR A 60 9.95 -9.41 -12.44
C TYR A 60 10.98 -10.54 -12.53
N ARG A 61 11.69 -10.64 -13.66
CA ARG A 61 12.81 -11.58 -13.86
C ARG A 61 12.47 -13.04 -13.51
N GLY A 62 11.28 -13.50 -13.90
CA GLY A 62 10.81 -14.87 -13.66
C GLY A 62 10.03 -15.08 -12.35
N TYR A 63 9.90 -14.04 -11.52
CA TYR A 63 9.08 -14.06 -10.31
C TYR A 63 7.74 -13.36 -10.54
N GLU A 64 6.69 -13.82 -9.87
CA GLU A 64 5.43 -13.10 -9.72
C GLU A 64 5.47 -12.27 -8.43
N VAL A 65 5.02 -11.01 -8.54
CA VAL A 65 5.00 -10.04 -7.43
C VAL A 65 3.57 -9.63 -7.22
N PHE A 66 3.06 -9.82 -6.00
CA PHE A 66 1.72 -9.44 -5.59
C PHE A 66 1.80 -8.31 -4.57
N SER A 67 0.88 -7.35 -4.66
CA SER A 67 0.81 -6.23 -3.73
C SER A 67 -0.61 -5.67 -3.60
N MET A 68 -0.79 -4.73 -2.68
CA MET A 68 -2.09 -4.16 -2.35
C MET A 68 -2.65 -3.31 -3.50
N PRO A 69 -3.93 -3.46 -3.87
CA PRO A 69 -4.59 -2.59 -4.83
C PRO A 69 -4.98 -1.24 -4.21
N PRO A 70 -5.41 -0.26 -5.04
CA PRO A 70 -6.07 0.95 -4.56
C PRO A 70 -7.19 0.59 -3.56
N PRO A 71 -7.33 1.33 -2.44
CA PRO A 71 -6.80 2.67 -2.18
C PRO A 71 -5.33 2.74 -1.73
N SER A 72 -4.62 1.61 -1.61
CA SER A 72 -3.17 1.65 -1.39
C SER A 72 -2.46 2.25 -2.60
N SER A 73 -1.57 3.21 -2.36
CA SER A 73 -0.70 3.77 -3.40
C SER A 73 0.54 2.91 -3.68
N GLY A 74 0.93 2.03 -2.76
CA GLY A 74 2.21 1.33 -2.85
C GLY A 74 2.26 0.26 -3.94
N GLY A 75 1.23 -0.59 -4.04
CA GLY A 75 1.34 -1.81 -4.85
C GLY A 75 1.48 -1.57 -6.35
N ILE A 76 0.78 -0.57 -6.89
CA ILE A 76 0.92 -0.16 -8.29
C ILE A 76 2.35 0.33 -8.58
N HIS A 77 2.91 1.17 -7.71
CA HIS A 77 4.23 1.74 -7.95
C HIS A 77 5.38 0.78 -7.69
N ILE A 78 5.23 -0.17 -6.76
CA ILE A 78 6.20 -1.27 -6.62
C ILE A 78 6.31 -2.03 -7.94
N VAL A 79 5.17 -2.43 -8.53
CA VAL A 79 5.17 -3.14 -9.82
C VAL A 79 5.70 -2.24 -10.95
N GLN A 80 5.33 -0.96 -10.98
CA GLN A 80 5.83 -0.01 -11.96
C GLN A 80 7.36 0.13 -11.89
N ILE A 81 7.92 0.35 -10.70
CA ILE A 81 9.37 0.50 -10.48
C ILE A 81 10.08 -0.77 -10.91
N LEU A 82 9.59 -1.94 -10.50
CA LEU A 82 10.18 -3.23 -10.90
C LEU A 82 10.15 -3.41 -12.43
N ASN A 83 9.06 -3.04 -13.10
CA ASN A 83 8.99 -3.10 -14.57
C ASN A 83 9.97 -2.13 -15.24
N ILE A 84 10.24 -0.95 -14.66
CA ILE A 84 11.25 -0.02 -15.17
C ILE A 84 12.63 -0.65 -15.01
N LEU A 85 12.95 -1.13 -13.80
CA LEU A 85 14.23 -1.75 -13.44
C LEU A 85 14.53 -3.03 -14.21
N GLU A 86 13.52 -3.75 -14.72
CA GLU A 86 13.70 -4.94 -15.54
C GLU A 86 14.48 -4.66 -16.85
N ASN A 87 14.48 -3.41 -17.32
CA ASN A 87 15.21 -2.98 -18.53
C ASN A 87 16.72 -2.77 -18.31
N PHE A 88 17.21 -2.89 -17.07
CA PHE A 88 18.61 -2.65 -16.71
C PHE A 88 19.25 -3.92 -16.11
N ASP A 89 20.57 -4.06 -16.20
CA ASP A 89 21.29 -5.18 -15.59
C ASP A 89 21.88 -4.77 -14.23
N LEU A 90 21.00 -4.70 -13.23
CA LEU A 90 21.39 -4.33 -11.86
C LEU A 90 22.36 -5.35 -11.24
N ALA A 91 22.29 -6.62 -11.65
CA ALA A 91 23.17 -7.66 -11.14
C ALA A 91 24.61 -7.45 -11.60
N LYS A 92 24.81 -7.00 -12.85
CA LYS A 92 26.12 -6.63 -13.38
C LYS A 92 26.77 -5.47 -12.63
N TRP A 93 25.99 -4.47 -12.21
CA TRP A 93 26.52 -3.32 -11.48
C TRP A 93 26.79 -3.62 -10.00
N GLY A 94 25.95 -4.46 -9.39
CA GLY A 94 26.07 -4.84 -7.98
C GLY A 94 25.44 -3.83 -7.02
N PHE A 95 25.11 -4.32 -5.83
CA PHE A 95 24.47 -3.55 -4.77
C PHE A 95 25.33 -2.35 -4.32
N GLY A 96 24.70 -1.19 -4.18
CA GLY A 96 25.36 0.04 -3.69
C GLY A 96 26.29 0.73 -4.71
N SER A 97 26.34 0.25 -5.95
CA SER A 97 27.04 0.95 -7.04
C SER A 97 26.31 2.24 -7.44
N ALA A 98 27.07 3.22 -7.93
CA ALA A 98 26.51 4.49 -8.40
C ALA A 98 25.49 4.28 -9.51
N ASP A 99 25.80 3.43 -10.50
CA ASP A 99 24.91 3.12 -11.62
C ASP A 99 23.59 2.49 -11.14
N ALA A 100 23.65 1.51 -10.22
CA ALA A 100 22.44 0.88 -9.68
C ALA A 100 21.60 1.89 -8.88
N MET A 101 22.23 2.68 -8.01
CA MET A 101 21.54 3.69 -7.21
C MET A 101 20.91 4.78 -8.08
N GLN A 102 21.60 5.23 -9.13
CA GLN A 102 21.12 6.21 -10.07
C GLN A 102 19.86 5.73 -10.79
N VAL A 103 19.88 4.51 -11.34
CA VAL A 103 18.72 3.96 -12.04
C VAL A 103 17.56 3.69 -11.08
N MET A 104 17.81 3.21 -9.87
CA MET A 104 16.78 3.06 -8.84
C MET A 104 16.14 4.39 -8.48
N ALA A 105 16.95 5.43 -8.21
CA ALA A 105 16.45 6.76 -7.87
C ALA A 105 15.64 7.41 -9.00
N GLU A 106 16.08 7.26 -10.27
CA GLU A 106 15.32 7.77 -11.42
C GLU A 106 14.01 6.99 -11.63
N ALA A 107 14.03 5.66 -11.50
CA ALA A 107 12.82 4.84 -11.62
C ALA A 107 11.78 5.20 -10.54
N GLU A 108 12.23 5.38 -9.29
CA GLU A 108 11.39 5.85 -8.19
C GLU A 108 10.85 7.26 -8.47
N LYS A 109 11.67 8.18 -8.99
CA LYS A 109 11.24 9.54 -9.32
C LYS A 109 10.10 9.57 -10.33
N TYR A 110 10.16 8.77 -11.40
CA TYR A 110 9.06 8.65 -12.36
C TYR A 110 7.80 8.03 -11.72
N ALA A 111 7.97 6.98 -10.92
CA ALA A 111 6.84 6.34 -10.24
C ALA A 111 6.15 7.29 -9.23
N TYR A 112 6.92 8.07 -8.46
CA TYR A 112 6.38 9.05 -7.53
C TYR A 112 5.74 10.25 -8.22
N ALA A 113 6.19 10.62 -9.43
CA ALA A 113 5.51 11.62 -10.25
C ALA A 113 4.12 11.10 -10.67
N ASP A 114 4.02 9.86 -11.17
CA ASP A 114 2.73 9.24 -11.51
C ASP A 114 1.84 9.07 -10.26
N ARG A 115 2.42 8.73 -9.10
CA ARG A 115 1.72 8.64 -7.81
C ARG A 115 0.98 9.91 -7.47
N SER A 116 1.60 11.05 -7.72
CA SER A 116 1.06 12.37 -7.35
C SER A 116 -0.12 12.82 -8.21
N GLU A 117 -0.27 12.26 -9.42
CA GLU A 117 -1.29 12.67 -10.39
C GLU A 117 -2.47 11.69 -10.45
N TYR A 118 -2.18 10.38 -10.41
CA TYR A 118 -3.15 9.36 -10.82
C TYR A 118 -3.77 8.56 -9.68
N LEU A 119 -3.24 8.66 -8.46
CA LEU A 119 -3.73 7.84 -7.35
C LEU A 119 -4.72 8.56 -6.45
N GLY A 120 -5.71 7.78 -6.03
CA GLY A 120 -6.71 8.11 -5.06
C GLY A 120 -7.59 6.89 -4.81
N ASP A 121 -8.65 7.07 -4.02
CA ASP A 121 -9.61 6.01 -3.77
C ASP A 121 -10.37 5.68 -5.08
N PRO A 122 -10.31 4.42 -5.56
CA PRO A 122 -10.95 4.01 -6.81
C PRO A 122 -12.47 4.17 -6.78
N ASP A 123 -13.09 4.27 -5.60
CA ASP A 123 -14.51 4.52 -5.45
C ASP A 123 -14.86 5.99 -5.79
N PHE A 124 -13.86 6.87 -5.93
CA PHE A 124 -13.99 8.31 -6.19
C PHE A 124 -13.22 8.81 -7.43
N VAL A 125 -12.11 8.17 -7.80
CA VAL A 125 -11.27 8.57 -8.95
C VAL A 125 -10.89 7.39 -9.85
N LYS A 126 -10.67 7.66 -11.13
CA LYS A 126 -10.25 6.63 -12.10
C LYS A 126 -8.73 6.47 -12.09
N VAL A 127 -8.25 5.39 -11.48
CA VAL A 127 -6.83 5.01 -11.49
C VAL A 127 -6.51 4.20 -12.75
N PRO A 128 -5.56 4.62 -13.62
CA PRO A 128 -5.15 3.89 -14.83
C PRO A 128 -4.21 2.72 -14.50
N GLN A 129 -4.64 1.82 -13.60
CA GLN A 129 -3.83 0.74 -13.05
C GLN A 129 -3.14 -0.11 -14.14
N GLN A 130 -3.89 -0.57 -15.15
CA GLN A 130 -3.36 -1.43 -16.21
C GLN A 130 -2.22 -0.76 -17.00
N THR A 131 -2.29 0.55 -17.20
CA THR A 131 -1.26 1.31 -17.90
C THR A 131 -0.02 1.45 -17.03
N LEU A 132 -0.20 1.87 -15.77
CA LEU A 132 0.88 2.09 -14.81
C LEU A 132 1.67 0.81 -14.52
N THR A 133 1.01 -0.34 -14.50
CA THR A 133 1.67 -1.64 -14.29
C THR A 133 2.08 -2.35 -15.59
N SER A 134 1.94 -1.71 -16.76
CA SER A 134 2.32 -2.33 -18.04
C SER A 134 3.83 -2.24 -18.29
N LYS A 135 4.41 -3.33 -18.80
CA LYS A 135 5.82 -3.34 -19.24
C LYS A 135 6.09 -2.38 -20.40
N ALA A 136 5.09 -2.18 -21.27
CA ALA A 136 5.20 -1.24 -22.38
C ALA A 136 5.39 0.20 -21.88
N TYR A 137 4.57 0.66 -20.94
CA TYR A 137 4.73 1.99 -20.35
C TYR A 137 6.06 2.10 -19.58
N ALA A 138 6.38 1.11 -18.76
CA ALA A 138 7.66 1.08 -18.03
C ALA A 138 8.88 1.18 -18.95
N LYS A 139 8.85 0.54 -20.13
CA LYS A 139 9.90 0.67 -21.14
C LYS A 139 10.05 2.10 -21.66
N THR A 140 8.95 2.83 -21.85
CA THR A 140 9.02 4.25 -22.24
C THR A 140 9.63 5.15 -21.17
N LEU A 141 9.45 4.81 -19.89
CA LEU A 141 10.10 5.50 -18.77
C LEU A 141 11.58 5.13 -18.69
N ALA A 142 11.92 3.84 -18.81
CA ALA A 142 13.30 3.37 -18.80
C ALA A 142 14.15 4.02 -19.90
N GLN A 143 13.58 4.24 -21.09
CA GLN A 143 14.25 4.94 -22.20
C GLN A 143 14.60 6.41 -21.89
N GLN A 144 13.97 7.01 -20.88
CA GLN A 144 14.24 8.39 -20.46
C GLN A 144 15.27 8.47 -19.31
N ILE A 145 15.74 7.33 -18.80
CA ILE A 145 16.72 7.29 -17.71
C ILE A 145 18.13 7.33 -18.31
N ASP A 146 18.89 8.36 -17.93
CA ASP A 146 20.32 8.45 -18.18
C ASP A 146 21.09 7.98 -16.94
N VAL A 147 21.87 6.91 -17.11
CA VAL A 147 22.70 6.32 -16.05
C VAL A 147 23.81 7.28 -15.60
N ASN A 148 24.20 8.25 -16.43
CA ASN A 148 25.25 9.21 -16.11
C ASN A 148 24.72 10.58 -15.69
N LYS A 149 23.40 10.80 -15.71
CA LYS A 149 22.81 12.11 -15.43
C LYS A 149 21.41 12.01 -14.83
N ALA A 150 21.27 12.47 -13.59
CA ALA A 150 19.97 12.62 -12.95
C ALA A 150 19.13 13.71 -13.64
N ARG A 151 17.86 13.40 -13.90
CA ARG A 151 16.90 14.37 -14.44
C ARG A 151 16.35 15.22 -13.30
N PRO A 152 16.32 16.56 -13.41
CA PRO A 152 15.68 17.40 -12.41
C PRO A 152 14.21 16.99 -12.22
N SER A 153 13.75 16.81 -10.98
CA SER A 153 12.36 16.42 -10.71
C SER A 153 11.34 17.44 -11.22
N ALA A 154 11.73 18.71 -11.35
CA ALA A 154 10.89 19.76 -11.95
C ALA A 154 10.57 19.48 -13.43
N ASP A 155 11.41 18.72 -14.14
CA ASP A 155 11.23 18.36 -15.55
C ASP A 155 10.39 17.08 -15.73
N ILE A 156 10.00 16.45 -14.63
CA ILE A 156 9.15 15.26 -14.56
C ILE A 156 7.87 15.69 -13.85
N LYS A 157 6.93 16.27 -14.62
CA LYS A 157 5.63 16.82 -14.17
C LYS A 157 5.20 16.31 -12.78
N PRO A 158 5.59 16.97 -11.68
CA PRO A 158 5.09 16.59 -10.39
C PRO A 158 3.66 17.11 -10.26
N GLY A 159 2.76 16.30 -9.71
CA GLY A 159 1.48 16.78 -9.21
C GLY A 159 1.69 17.76 -8.05
N LYS A 160 0.59 18.17 -7.40
CA LYS A 160 0.64 19.03 -6.20
C LYS A 160 1.48 18.36 -5.10
N LEU A 161 2.02 19.17 -4.17
CA LEU A 161 2.72 18.68 -2.97
C LEU A 161 1.95 17.51 -2.38
N ALA A 162 2.60 16.33 -2.29
CA ALA A 162 1.96 15.15 -1.75
C ALA A 162 1.44 15.48 -0.35
N PRO A 163 0.19 15.12 -0.01
CA PRO A 163 -0.33 15.35 1.33
C PRO A 163 0.59 14.69 2.36
N TYR A 164 0.71 15.32 3.52
CA TYR A 164 1.53 14.76 4.60
C TYR A 164 1.00 13.37 5.00
N GLU A 165 1.89 12.38 4.96
CA GLU A 165 1.65 11.03 5.43
C GLU A 165 2.57 10.75 6.62
N SER A 166 2.06 10.04 7.63
CA SER A 166 2.86 9.69 8.81
C SER A 166 3.79 8.50 8.53
N ASN A 167 5.01 8.56 9.04
CA ASN A 167 6.01 7.50 8.85
C ASN A 167 5.78 6.24 9.70
N GLN A 168 4.78 6.23 10.59
CA GLN A 168 4.64 5.19 11.63
C GLN A 168 3.68 4.07 11.20
N THR A 169 4.23 2.88 10.98
CA THR A 169 3.51 1.64 10.71
C THR A 169 4.32 0.45 11.24
N THR A 170 3.63 -0.61 11.66
CA THR A 170 4.23 -1.92 11.92
C THR A 170 3.88 -2.89 10.79
N HIS A 171 4.86 -3.69 10.35
CA HIS A 171 4.68 -4.79 9.41
C HIS A 171 5.09 -6.11 10.08
N PHE A 172 4.33 -7.18 9.85
CA PHE A 172 4.66 -8.53 10.32
C PHE A 172 4.32 -9.56 9.24
N SER A 173 5.06 -10.67 9.22
CA SER A 173 4.88 -11.80 8.30
C SER A 173 4.71 -13.09 9.10
N VAL A 174 3.80 -13.96 8.67
CA VAL A 174 3.55 -15.27 9.27
C VAL A 174 3.52 -16.31 8.16
N VAL A 175 4.23 -17.43 8.35
CA VAL A 175 4.25 -18.58 7.43
C VAL A 175 3.98 -19.84 8.24
N ASP A 176 3.02 -20.65 7.81
CA ASP A 176 2.67 -21.91 8.47
C ASP A 176 3.15 -23.14 7.67
N LYS A 177 2.79 -24.34 8.16
CA LYS A 177 3.21 -25.62 7.56
C LYS A 177 2.38 -26.02 6.34
N GLU A 178 1.19 -25.48 6.15
CA GLU A 178 0.32 -25.79 5.02
C GLU A 178 0.88 -25.17 3.73
N TRP A 179 1.58 -24.04 3.85
CA TRP A 179 2.37 -23.43 2.79
C TRP A 179 3.33 -24.39 2.06
N GLN A 180 3.97 -25.32 2.79
CA GLN A 180 4.93 -26.26 2.19
C GLN A 180 4.27 -27.41 1.41
N ARG A 181 2.96 -27.64 1.62
CA ARG A 181 2.24 -28.80 1.05
C ARG A 181 1.33 -28.44 -0.12
N GLY A 182 0.83 -27.21 -0.18
CA GLY A 182 0.05 -26.70 -1.31
C GLY A 182 0.95 -25.97 -2.29
N GLY A 183 1.31 -26.61 -3.40
CA GLY A 183 2.02 -25.92 -4.48
C GLY A 183 1.22 -24.72 -4.98
N GLY A 184 1.68 -23.51 -4.65
CA GLY A 184 1.34 -22.27 -5.35
C GLY A 184 0.07 -21.52 -4.92
N ASP A 185 -0.77 -22.04 -4.03
CA ASP A 185 -1.97 -21.32 -3.60
C ASP A 185 -1.67 -20.41 -2.39
N LEU A 186 -1.69 -19.10 -2.66
CA LEU A 186 -1.46 -18.00 -1.73
C LEU A 186 -2.41 -18.02 -0.53
N HIS A 187 -1.97 -18.60 0.59
CA HIS A 187 -2.53 -18.27 1.90
C HIS A 187 -1.76 -17.08 2.50
N ALA A 188 -2.24 -15.89 2.14
CA ALA A 188 -2.08 -14.57 2.73
C ALA A 188 -0.83 -14.28 3.59
N GLU A 189 0.12 -13.53 3.04
CA GLU A 189 0.78 -12.48 3.82
C GLU A 189 -0.32 -11.53 4.34
N HIS A 190 -0.72 -11.67 5.60
CA HIS A 190 -1.61 -10.70 6.23
C HIS A 190 -0.84 -9.41 6.49
N LEU A 191 -0.81 -8.54 5.48
CA LEU A 191 -0.39 -7.15 5.59
C LEU A 191 -1.41 -6.36 6.41
N LEU A 192 -1.42 -6.55 7.73
CA LEU A 192 -2.18 -5.69 8.63
C LEU A 192 -1.38 -4.41 8.88
N TRP A 193 -1.72 -3.37 8.12
CA TRP A 193 -1.26 -2.01 8.39
C TRP A 193 -1.98 -1.48 9.64
N GLN A 194 -1.35 -1.64 10.81
CA GLN A 194 -1.79 -0.95 12.02
C GLN A 194 -0.93 0.29 12.27
N ARG A 195 -1.60 1.45 12.29
CA ARG A 195 -1.02 2.72 12.71
C ARG A 195 -0.74 2.62 14.21
N CYS A 196 0.54 2.59 14.59
CA CYS A 196 0.93 2.73 15.99
C CYS A 196 0.75 4.20 16.40
N GLY A 197 -0.36 4.53 17.04
CA GLY A 197 -0.51 5.79 17.77
C GLY A 197 0.43 5.77 18.98
N GLY A 198 1.57 6.42 18.87
CA GLY A 198 2.49 6.65 20.00
C GLY A 198 2.06 7.86 20.82
N ARG A 199 1.64 7.58 22.06
CA ARG A 199 1.48 8.44 23.26
C ARG A 199 1.48 9.96 23.10
#